data_AF-A0A9X2WQ85-F1
#
_entry.id   AF-A0A9X2WQ85-F1
#
_cell.length_a   1.000
_cell.length_b   1.000
_cell.length_c   1.000
_cell.angle_alpha   90.00
_cell.angle_beta   90.00
_cell.angle_gamma   90.00
#
_symmetry.space_group_name_H-M   'P 1'
#
loop_
_entity.id
_entity.type
_entity.pdbx_description
1 polymer ?
#
loop_
_entity_poly.entity_id
_entity_poly.type
_entity_poly.pdbx_seq_one_letter_code
_entity_poly.pdbx_strand_id
1 'polypeptide(L)'
;MNLQRFNKSIQQKRCHIFIVAAFLAVSTLYAAPTQQLDANKITSTLAKRYGERAGLRAKAWFKVVAEAQKLPEKQQLEKVNQFFNLFRFVDDIVLWGDSNYWATPMEFIGVNGGDCEDFSIAKYFTLLQLGIPEDKLRITMVKATSVNQYHMVLAYYETPGAIPLVLDNLDTKIKPATQRGDLLPVYSFNGKQLWLNKEKGRGVLAGSSSRLEKWNDLKNRLGVDRLRQPKLNME
;
A
#
# COMPACT_ATOMS: atom_id res chain seq x y z
N MET A 1 -56.99 -40.45 -52.19
CA MET A 1 -55.80 -40.36 -51.32
C MET A 1 -54.58 -40.39 -52.23
N ASN A 2 -54.04 -39.24 -52.61
CA ASN A 2 -52.76 -39.17 -53.34
C ASN A 2 -52.15 -37.76 -53.32
N LEU A 3 -50.82 -37.77 -53.32
CA LEU A 3 -49.89 -36.66 -53.17
C LEU A 3 -50.05 -35.56 -54.22
N GLN A 4 -49.89 -34.29 -53.80
CA GLN A 4 -49.13 -33.32 -54.58
C GLN A 4 -48.12 -32.57 -53.72
N ARG A 5 -46.90 -32.58 -54.24
CA ARG A 5 -45.64 -32.08 -53.72
C ARG A 5 -45.39 -30.66 -54.25
N PHE A 6 -44.76 -29.84 -53.39
CA PHE A 6 -43.60 -28.98 -53.68
C PHE A 6 -43.71 -27.70 -54.56
N ASN A 7 -43.39 -26.59 -53.88
CA ASN A 7 -42.31 -25.62 -54.18
C ASN A 7 -42.61 -24.35 -54.99
N LYS A 8 -42.56 -23.20 -54.28
CA LYS A 8 -41.92 -21.93 -54.71
C LYS A 8 -41.82 -21.04 -53.46
N SER A 9 -40.76 -21.15 -52.66
CA SER A 9 -39.45 -20.48 -52.81
C SER A 9 -39.50 -18.94 -52.77
N ILE A 10 -38.77 -18.42 -51.76
CA ILE A 10 -37.92 -17.22 -51.83
C ILE A 10 -38.66 -15.87 -51.94
N GLN A 11 -39.29 -15.43 -50.85
CA GLN A 11 -39.36 -14.01 -50.49
C GLN A 11 -39.49 -13.87 -48.97
N GLN A 12 -38.35 -13.73 -48.29
CA GLN A 12 -38.16 -13.05 -46.99
C GLN A 12 -36.75 -13.36 -46.47
N LYS A 13 -35.73 -12.96 -47.24
CA LYS A 13 -34.33 -12.93 -46.82
C LYS A 13 -33.72 -11.58 -47.17
N ARG A 14 -34.28 -10.49 -46.66
CA ARG A 14 -33.63 -9.17 -46.67
C ARG A 14 -34.03 -8.43 -45.40
N CYS A 15 -33.05 -7.77 -44.79
CA CYS A 15 -33.19 -6.85 -43.66
C CYS A 15 -33.05 -7.42 -42.23
N HIS A 16 -31.99 -8.20 -41.94
CA HIS A 16 -31.48 -8.30 -40.54
C HIS A 16 -29.94 -8.22 -40.45
N ILE A 17 -29.28 -7.68 -41.46
CA ILE A 17 -27.86 -7.35 -41.40
C ILE A 17 -27.83 -5.82 -41.53
N PHE A 18 -27.56 -5.10 -40.44
CA PHE A 18 -27.06 -3.70 -40.36
C PHE A 18 -27.33 -3.01 -39.01
N ILE A 19 -27.49 -3.73 -37.89
CA ILE A 19 -27.42 -3.11 -36.55
C ILE A 19 -26.64 -4.02 -35.59
N VAL A 20 -25.33 -4.16 -35.80
CA VAL A 20 -24.40 -4.69 -34.76
C VAL A 20 -23.21 -3.76 -34.54
N ALA A 21 -23.08 -2.67 -35.32
CA ALA A 21 -21.99 -1.72 -35.18
C ALA A 21 -22.45 -0.44 -34.46
N ALA A 22 -22.56 -0.46 -33.13
CA ALA A 22 -22.46 0.75 -32.28
C ALA A 22 -22.67 0.44 -30.77
N PHE A 23 -21.93 -0.50 -30.19
CA PHE A 23 -21.77 -0.54 -28.72
C PHE A 23 -20.34 -0.93 -28.35
N LEU A 24 -19.36 -0.21 -28.90
CA LEU A 24 -18.09 0.00 -28.20
C LEU A 24 -18.37 1.03 -27.11
N ALA A 25 -19.03 0.59 -26.05
CA ALA A 25 -19.06 1.35 -24.80
C ALA A 25 -17.61 1.35 -24.29
N VAL A 26 -16.91 2.46 -24.59
CA VAL A 26 -15.65 2.81 -23.94
C VAL A 26 -15.99 2.93 -22.46
N SER A 27 -15.83 1.83 -21.74
CA SER A 27 -15.90 1.78 -20.29
C SER A 27 -14.62 2.41 -19.81
N THR A 28 -14.60 3.75 -19.79
CA THR A 28 -13.63 4.48 -19.00
C THR A 28 -13.85 4.05 -17.56
N LEU A 29 -13.01 3.13 -17.08
CA LEU A 29 -12.82 2.85 -15.67
C LEU A 29 -12.36 4.16 -15.03
N TYR A 30 -13.31 5.01 -14.64
CA TYR A 30 -13.01 6.13 -13.76
C TYR A 30 -12.57 5.51 -12.44
N ALA A 31 -11.26 5.51 -12.20
CA ALA A 31 -10.73 5.28 -10.87
C ALA A 31 -11.40 6.30 -9.95
N ALA A 32 -12.11 5.83 -8.93
CA ALA A 32 -12.68 6.71 -7.92
C ALA A 32 -11.54 7.60 -7.39
N PRO A 33 -11.75 8.93 -7.29
CA PRO A 33 -10.72 9.83 -6.82
C PRO A 33 -10.26 9.37 -5.43
N THR A 34 -8.95 9.19 -5.27
CA THR A 34 -8.37 8.95 -3.95
C THR A 34 -8.77 10.10 -3.04
N GLN A 35 -9.27 9.77 -1.84
CA GLN A 35 -9.68 10.80 -0.88
C GLN A 35 -8.50 11.74 -0.64
N GLN A 36 -8.65 13.00 -1.03
CA GLN A 36 -7.56 13.96 -0.94
C GLN A 36 -7.36 14.36 0.52
N LEU A 37 -6.13 14.21 1.01
CA LEU A 37 -5.78 14.61 2.37
C LEU A 37 -5.74 16.14 2.50
N ASP A 38 -6.30 16.66 3.59
CA ASP A 38 -6.23 18.09 3.92
C ASP A 38 -4.87 18.43 4.53
N ALA A 39 -3.97 18.93 3.68
CA ALA A 39 -2.60 19.24 4.07
C ALA A 39 -2.50 20.30 5.17
N ASN A 40 -3.41 21.29 5.17
CA ASN A 40 -3.40 22.37 6.16
C ASN A 40 -3.89 21.87 7.52
N LYS A 41 -4.99 21.09 7.54
CA LYS A 41 -5.48 20.44 8.75
C LYS A 41 -4.41 19.53 9.35
N ILE A 42 -3.85 18.62 8.55
CA ILE A 42 -2.84 17.67 9.03
C ILE A 42 -1.60 18.40 9.57
N THR A 43 -1.06 19.35 8.81
CA THR A 43 0.13 20.11 9.22
C THR A 43 -0.09 20.85 10.54
N SER A 44 -1.21 21.56 10.66
CA SER A 44 -1.52 22.32 11.87
C SER A 44 -1.80 21.41 13.07
N THR A 45 -2.49 20.28 12.86
CA THR A 45 -2.72 19.30 13.93
C THR A 45 -1.41 18.68 14.42
N LEU A 46 -0.52 18.25 13.53
CA LEU A 46 0.78 17.69 13.94
C LEU A 46 1.65 18.74 14.64
N ALA A 47 1.64 19.98 14.15
CA ALA A 47 2.34 21.08 14.82
C ALA A 47 1.84 21.30 16.26
N LYS A 48 0.52 21.32 16.45
CA LYS A 48 -0.12 21.49 17.76
C LYS A 48 0.08 20.28 18.68
N ARG A 49 0.08 19.07 18.12
CA ARG A 49 0.06 17.81 18.88
C ARG A 49 1.45 17.37 19.31
N TYR A 50 2.45 17.58 18.47
CA TYR A 50 3.80 17.07 18.68
C TYR A 50 4.84 18.19 18.77
N GLY A 51 4.71 19.27 18.00
CA GLY A 51 5.63 20.40 18.04
C GLY A 51 5.83 21.01 16.66
N GLU A 52 6.45 22.19 16.59
CA GLU A 52 6.61 22.92 15.33
C GLU A 52 7.38 22.11 14.27
N ARG A 53 8.38 21.32 14.68
CA ARG A 53 9.18 20.50 13.76
C ARG A 53 8.34 19.37 13.17
N ALA A 54 7.38 18.82 13.93
CA ALA A 54 6.39 17.87 13.41
C ALA A 54 5.55 18.49 12.28
N GLY A 55 5.12 19.74 12.43
CA GLY A 55 4.45 20.48 11.36
C GLY A 55 5.33 20.64 10.11
N LEU A 56 6.62 20.92 10.28
CA LEU A 56 7.57 21.02 9.17
C LEU A 56 7.77 19.68 8.46
N ARG A 57 7.85 18.56 9.20
CA ARG A 57 7.91 17.22 8.60
C ARG A 57 6.65 16.88 7.81
N ALA A 58 5.47 17.28 8.31
CA ALA A 58 4.22 17.12 7.57
C ALA A 58 4.24 17.89 6.23
N LYS A 59 4.69 19.14 6.23
CA LYS A 59 4.88 19.94 5.00
C LYS A 59 5.86 19.27 4.03
N ALA A 60 6.98 18.75 4.55
CA ALA A 60 7.97 18.04 3.73
C ALA A 60 7.38 16.78 3.10
N TRP A 61 6.59 16.00 3.85
CA TRP A 61 5.88 14.83 3.34
C TRP A 61 4.91 15.20 2.21
N PHE A 62 4.07 16.22 2.39
CA PHE A 62 3.16 16.68 1.32
C PHE A 62 3.89 17.15 0.07
N LYS A 63 5.06 17.79 0.23
CA LYS A 63 5.92 18.14 -0.91
C LYS A 63 6.40 16.89 -1.65
N VAL A 64 6.86 15.86 -0.93
CA VAL A 64 7.25 14.57 -1.55
C VAL A 64 6.09 13.94 -2.30
N VAL A 65 4.88 13.91 -1.73
CA VAL A 65 3.68 13.38 -2.39
C VAL A 65 3.38 14.16 -3.67
N ALA A 66 3.37 15.49 -3.61
CA ALA A 66 3.09 16.34 -4.77
C ALA A 66 4.11 16.18 -5.89
N GLU A 67 5.39 16.05 -5.56
CA GLU A 67 6.46 15.80 -6.53
C GLU A 67 6.38 14.39 -7.14
N ALA A 68 6.08 13.37 -6.33
CA ALA A 68 6.03 11.98 -6.77
C ALA A 68 4.82 11.68 -7.66
N GLN A 69 3.69 12.39 -7.49
CA GLN A 69 2.43 12.14 -8.22
C GLN A 69 2.59 12.10 -9.75
N LYS A 70 3.57 12.81 -10.30
CA LYS A 70 3.83 12.92 -11.75
C LYS A 70 4.90 11.96 -12.26
N LEU A 71 5.47 11.13 -11.38
CA LEU A 71 6.59 10.25 -11.73
C LEU A 71 6.12 8.84 -12.08
N PRO A 72 6.90 8.08 -12.87
CA PRO A 72 6.70 6.64 -13.03
C PRO A 72 6.72 5.90 -11.69
N GLU A 73 5.95 4.81 -11.57
CA GLU A 73 5.79 4.07 -10.30
C GLU A 73 7.12 3.75 -9.61
N LYS A 74 8.14 3.30 -10.35
CA LYS A 74 9.47 3.00 -9.78
C LYS A 74 10.11 4.22 -9.09
N GLN A 75 10.01 5.41 -9.67
CA GLN A 75 10.54 6.63 -9.08
C GLN A 75 9.69 7.10 -7.89
N GLN A 76 8.39 6.81 -7.88
CA GLN A 76 7.54 7.01 -6.70
C GLN A 76 8.01 6.14 -5.54
N LEU A 77 8.27 4.85 -5.78
CA LEU A 77 8.82 3.92 -4.78
C LEU A 77 10.13 4.46 -4.20
N GLU A 78 11.05 4.90 -5.06
CA GLU A 78 12.35 5.46 -4.65
C GLU A 78 12.18 6.71 -3.78
N LYS A 79 11.39 7.71 -4.20
CA LYS A 79 11.14 8.93 -3.42
C LYS A 79 10.51 8.64 -2.07
N VAL A 80 9.50 7.76 -2.02
CA VAL A 80 8.81 7.39 -0.78
C VAL A 80 9.76 6.64 0.15
N ASN A 81 10.52 5.67 -0.37
CA ASN A 81 11.47 4.90 0.43
C ASN A 81 12.56 5.80 1.02
N GLN A 82 13.14 6.69 0.21
CA GLN A 82 14.15 7.64 0.65
C GLN A 82 13.62 8.58 1.73
N PHE A 83 12.43 9.15 1.54
CA PHE A 83 11.83 10.09 2.50
C PHE A 83 11.65 9.45 3.89
N PHE A 84 11.01 8.28 3.96
CA PHE A 84 10.75 7.64 5.25
C PHE A 84 12.03 7.08 5.89
N ASN A 85 13.04 6.72 5.10
CA ASN A 85 14.34 6.29 5.63
C ASN A 85 15.19 7.44 6.23
N LEU A 86 14.70 8.69 6.23
CA LEU A 86 15.30 9.80 6.97
C LEU A 86 14.84 9.85 8.45
N PHE A 87 13.78 9.13 8.80
CA PHE A 87 13.23 9.09 10.16
C PHE A 87 14.06 8.20 11.07
N ARG A 88 13.90 8.36 12.39
CA ARG A 88 14.66 7.58 13.37
C ARG A 88 14.03 6.21 13.57
N PHE A 89 14.87 5.18 13.59
CA PHE A 89 14.47 3.88 14.12
C PHE A 89 14.47 3.96 15.66
N VAL A 90 13.33 3.68 16.30
CA VAL A 90 13.17 3.69 17.76
C VAL A 90 12.18 2.59 18.14
N ASP A 91 12.59 1.69 19.04
CA ASP A 91 11.71 0.61 19.52
C ASP A 91 10.46 1.16 20.21
N ASP A 92 9.32 0.51 19.98
CA ASP A 92 8.03 0.93 20.52
C ASP A 92 8.00 1.03 22.05
N ILE A 93 8.72 0.16 22.75
CA ILE A 93 8.76 0.19 24.22
C ILE A 93 9.39 1.49 24.74
N VAL A 94 10.31 2.07 23.97
CA VAL A 94 10.94 3.35 24.26
C VAL A 94 10.04 4.49 23.81
N LEU A 95 9.53 4.41 22.57
CA LEU A 95 8.77 5.48 21.95
C LEU A 95 7.36 5.64 22.53
N TRP A 96 6.62 4.55 22.68
CA TRP A 96 5.20 4.51 23.07
C TRP A 96 4.96 3.94 24.47
N GLY A 97 5.95 3.28 25.07
CA GLY A 97 5.78 2.54 26.32
C GLY A 97 4.95 1.25 26.16
N ASP A 98 4.78 0.79 24.93
CA ASP A 98 4.05 -0.40 24.52
C ASP A 98 5.00 -1.21 23.64
N SER A 99 5.14 -2.51 23.83
CA SER A 99 6.17 -3.29 23.13
C SER A 99 5.82 -3.64 21.68
N ASN A 100 4.60 -3.32 21.23
CA ASN A 100 4.13 -3.64 19.89
C ASN A 100 2.94 -2.72 19.55
N TYR A 101 3.22 -1.51 19.08
CA TYR A 101 2.26 -0.48 18.76
C TYR A 101 2.46 0.04 17.34
N TRP A 102 1.56 -0.36 16.45
CA TRP A 102 1.60 0.09 15.06
C TRP A 102 1.14 1.55 14.96
N ALA A 103 2.08 2.46 14.71
CA ALA A 103 1.80 3.86 14.50
C ALA A 103 1.14 4.11 13.14
N THR A 104 0.18 5.02 13.11
CA THR A 104 -0.34 5.56 11.86
C THR A 104 0.74 6.39 11.16
N PRO A 105 0.63 6.63 9.83
CA PRO A 105 1.55 7.52 9.15
C PRO A 105 1.62 8.93 9.77
N MET A 106 0.51 9.42 10.33
CA MET A 106 0.45 10.74 10.97
C MET A 106 1.19 10.75 12.31
N GLU A 107 1.09 9.68 13.10
CA GLU A 107 1.87 9.50 14.33
C GLU A 107 3.35 9.37 14.02
N PHE A 108 3.74 8.49 13.09
CA PHE A 108 5.14 8.28 12.70
C PHE A 108 5.81 9.58 12.22
N ILE A 109 5.15 10.32 11.32
CA ILE A 109 5.62 11.64 10.88
C ILE A 109 5.66 12.60 12.06
N GLY A 110 4.61 12.59 12.89
CA GLY A 110 4.44 13.45 14.05
C GLY A 110 5.52 13.29 15.10
N VAL A 111 5.97 12.07 15.41
CA VAL A 111 6.94 11.79 16.47
C VAL A 111 8.37 11.62 15.98
N ASN A 112 8.61 11.73 14.66
CA ASN A 112 9.93 11.64 14.03
C ASN A 112 10.58 10.24 14.06
N GLY A 113 9.79 9.16 14.11
CA GLY A 113 10.33 7.81 14.12
C GLY A 113 9.32 6.75 14.55
N GLY A 114 9.82 5.53 14.60
CA GLY A 114 9.10 4.29 14.93
C GLY A 114 10.00 3.09 14.63
N ASP A 115 9.46 1.89 14.68
CA ASP A 115 10.19 0.66 14.37
C ASP A 115 9.81 0.09 12.98
N CYS A 116 10.18 -1.15 12.68
CA CYS A 116 10.18 -1.67 11.31
C CYS A 116 8.80 -1.66 10.61
N GLU A 117 7.73 -1.97 11.35
CA GLU A 117 6.37 -1.92 10.81
C GLU A 117 5.97 -0.50 10.45
N ASP A 118 6.32 0.50 11.25
CA ASP A 118 5.85 1.86 11.08
C ASP A 118 6.43 2.46 9.80
N PHE A 119 7.71 2.17 9.51
CA PHE A 119 8.32 2.51 8.22
C PHE A 119 7.57 1.85 7.06
N SER A 120 7.24 0.55 7.18
CA SER A 120 6.55 -0.19 6.13
C SER A 120 5.12 0.31 5.90
N ILE A 121 4.40 0.63 6.98
CA ILE A 121 3.04 1.15 6.99
C ILE A 121 2.99 2.57 6.41
N ALA A 122 3.91 3.45 6.81
CA ALA A 122 3.98 4.81 6.30
C ALA A 122 4.27 4.84 4.80
N LYS A 123 5.20 3.99 4.32
CA LYS A 123 5.47 3.79 2.89
C LYS A 123 4.23 3.25 2.17
N TYR A 124 3.57 2.24 2.73
CA TYR A 124 2.37 1.61 2.16
C TYR A 124 1.25 2.63 1.91
N PHE A 125 0.83 3.36 2.95
CA PHE A 125 -0.25 4.34 2.81
C PHE A 125 0.12 5.53 1.91
N THR A 126 1.39 5.95 1.91
CA THR A 126 1.84 7.01 1.01
C THR A 126 1.79 6.57 -0.45
N LEU A 127 2.16 5.32 -0.75
CA LEU A 127 2.07 4.79 -2.12
C LEU A 127 0.62 4.60 -2.58
N LEU A 128 -0.28 4.19 -1.68
CA LEU A 128 -1.72 4.20 -1.97
C LEU A 128 -2.23 5.62 -2.28
N GLN A 129 -1.77 6.63 -1.52
CA GLN A 129 -2.14 8.03 -1.76
C GLN A 129 -1.67 8.52 -3.14
N LEU A 130 -0.51 8.04 -3.60
CA LEU A 130 0.03 8.33 -4.93
C LEU A 130 -0.70 7.60 -6.06
N GLY A 131 -1.63 6.69 -5.73
CA GLY A 131 -2.44 5.95 -6.68
C GLY A 131 -1.85 4.61 -7.10
N ILE A 132 -0.81 4.12 -6.42
CA ILE A 132 -0.32 2.75 -6.65
C ILE A 132 -1.43 1.76 -6.25
N PRO A 133 -1.81 0.83 -7.14
CA PRO A 133 -2.83 -0.16 -6.83
C PRO A 133 -2.48 -1.00 -5.59
N GLU A 134 -3.46 -1.20 -4.70
CA GLU A 134 -3.28 -1.91 -3.44
C GLU A 134 -2.83 -3.37 -3.61
N ASP A 135 -3.24 -4.02 -4.69
CA ASP A 135 -2.88 -5.39 -5.03
C ASP A 135 -1.40 -5.56 -5.40
N LYS A 136 -0.71 -4.46 -5.76
CA LYS A 136 0.74 -4.43 -5.95
C LYS A 136 1.52 -4.30 -4.65
N LEU A 137 0.90 -3.93 -3.53
CA LEU A 137 1.60 -3.62 -2.28
C LEU A 137 1.30 -4.65 -1.21
N ARG A 138 2.35 -5.17 -0.55
CA ARG A 138 2.21 -6.08 0.58
C ARG A 138 3.22 -5.77 1.68
N ILE A 139 2.72 -5.46 2.86
CA ILE A 139 3.53 -5.42 4.08
C ILE A 139 3.91 -6.86 4.42
N THR A 140 5.20 -7.13 4.57
CA THR A 140 5.74 -8.50 4.67
C THR A 140 6.56 -8.65 5.94
N MET A 141 6.14 -9.58 6.79
CA MET A 141 6.92 -10.05 7.93
C MET A 141 7.98 -11.02 7.43
N VAL A 142 9.23 -10.80 7.81
CA VAL A 142 10.38 -11.62 7.45
C VAL A 142 11.23 -11.94 8.69
N LYS A 143 12.03 -12.99 8.63
CA LYS A 143 13.17 -13.18 9.52
C LYS A 143 14.40 -12.60 8.82
N ALA A 144 14.93 -11.50 9.35
CA ALA A 144 16.14 -10.87 8.85
C ALA A 144 17.36 -11.56 9.48
N THR A 145 18.15 -12.29 8.69
CA THR A 145 19.28 -13.09 9.18
C THR A 145 20.50 -12.24 9.51
N SER A 146 20.64 -11.06 8.89
CA SER A 146 21.72 -10.10 9.14
C SER A 146 21.72 -9.56 10.58
N VAL A 147 20.54 -9.42 11.18
CA VAL A 147 20.31 -8.93 12.55
C VAL A 147 19.66 -10.00 13.46
N ASN A 148 19.42 -11.19 12.91
CA ASN A 148 18.80 -12.34 13.58
C ASN A 148 17.50 -12.02 14.35
N GLN A 149 16.59 -11.25 13.73
CA GLN A 149 15.31 -10.87 14.33
C GLN A 149 14.17 -10.90 13.32
N TYR A 150 12.92 -10.88 13.81
CA TYR A 150 11.77 -10.60 12.96
C TYR A 150 11.79 -9.12 12.54
N HIS A 151 11.44 -8.87 11.29
CA HIS A 151 11.51 -7.56 10.66
C HIS A 151 10.35 -7.39 9.69
N MET A 152 9.91 -6.16 9.48
CA MET A 152 8.83 -5.85 8.54
C MET A 152 9.34 -4.96 7.40
N VAL A 153 9.00 -5.36 6.17
CA VAL A 153 9.34 -4.63 4.95
C VAL A 153 8.10 -4.43 4.08
N LEU A 154 8.15 -3.49 3.15
CA LEU A 154 7.13 -3.34 2.13
C LEU A 154 7.59 -3.99 0.82
N ALA A 155 6.82 -4.94 0.31
CA ALA A 155 7.02 -5.57 -0.99
C ALA A 155 6.11 -4.93 -2.04
N TYR A 156 6.68 -4.55 -3.18
CA TYR A 156 5.97 -4.08 -4.36
C TYR A 156 6.08 -5.10 -5.50
N TYR A 157 4.94 -5.47 -6.08
CA TYR A 157 4.81 -6.38 -7.22
C TYR A 157 4.38 -5.59 -8.45
N GLU A 158 5.25 -5.50 -9.47
CA GLU A 158 4.91 -4.81 -10.72
C GLU A 158 3.70 -5.43 -11.41
N THR A 159 3.64 -6.77 -11.41
CA THR A 159 2.52 -7.58 -11.86
C THR A 159 2.25 -8.73 -10.88
N PRO A 160 1.04 -9.31 -10.87
CA PRO A 160 0.76 -10.49 -10.06
C PRO A 160 1.76 -11.63 -10.33
N GLY A 161 2.45 -12.07 -9.28
CA GLY A 161 3.44 -13.17 -9.37
C GLY A 161 4.85 -12.76 -9.78
N ALA A 162 5.11 -11.48 -10.06
CA ALA A 162 6.47 -10.97 -10.29
C ALA A 162 7.36 -11.16 -9.05
N ILE A 163 8.68 -11.15 -9.27
CA ILE A 163 9.64 -11.01 -8.17
C ILE A 163 9.44 -9.60 -7.59
N PRO A 164 9.10 -9.45 -6.30
CA PRO A 164 8.81 -8.14 -5.75
C PRO A 164 10.10 -7.34 -5.56
N LEU A 165 9.95 -6.01 -5.65
CA LEU A 165 10.91 -5.06 -5.11
C LEU A 165 10.67 -4.90 -3.61
N VAL A 166 11.76 -4.83 -2.84
CA VAL A 166 11.72 -4.69 -1.38
C VAL A 166 12.10 -3.27 -0.99
N LEU A 167 11.19 -2.61 -0.28
CA LEU A 167 11.39 -1.31 0.37
C LEU A 167 11.60 -1.55 1.85
N ASP A 168 12.80 -1.25 2.33
CA ASP A 168 13.28 -1.59 3.67
C ASP A 168 13.93 -0.35 4.33
N ASN A 169 13.97 -0.33 5.66
CA ASN A 169 14.67 0.66 6.47
C ASN A 169 16.07 0.19 6.91
N LEU A 170 16.36 -1.11 6.92
CA LEU A 170 17.70 -1.64 7.18
C LEU A 170 18.62 -1.50 5.96
N ASP A 171 18.14 -1.93 4.79
CA ASP A 171 18.78 -1.67 3.49
C ASP A 171 17.96 -0.63 2.72
N THR A 172 18.48 0.58 2.65
CA THR A 172 17.75 1.71 2.03
C THR A 172 17.70 1.64 0.51
N LYS A 173 18.45 0.72 -0.13
CA LYS A 173 18.38 0.49 -1.57
C LYS A 173 17.23 -0.46 -1.90
N ILE A 174 16.36 -0.03 -2.81
CA ILE A 174 15.31 -0.91 -3.34
C ILE A 174 15.95 -1.99 -4.21
N LYS A 175 15.73 -3.25 -3.83
CA LYS A 175 16.28 -4.42 -4.51
C LYS A 175 15.18 -5.44 -4.79
N PRO A 176 15.29 -6.23 -5.88
CA PRO A 176 14.47 -7.42 -6.04
C PRO A 176 14.66 -8.37 -4.86
N ALA A 177 13.61 -9.09 -4.45
CA ALA A 177 13.67 -10.05 -3.35
C ALA A 177 14.73 -11.15 -3.57
N THR A 178 15.05 -11.50 -4.82
CA THR A 178 16.14 -12.44 -5.15
C THR A 178 17.53 -11.93 -4.78
N GLN A 179 17.69 -10.62 -4.57
CA GLN A 179 18.93 -9.99 -4.09
C GLN A 179 18.90 -9.71 -2.57
N ARG A 180 17.85 -10.15 -1.87
CA ARG A 180 17.66 -10.01 -0.42
C ARG A 180 17.63 -11.38 0.25
N GLY A 181 18.67 -12.18 0.02
CA GLY A 181 18.83 -13.52 0.64
C GLY A 181 18.94 -13.48 2.17
N ASP A 182 19.13 -12.29 2.74
CA ASP A 182 19.08 -12.02 4.18
C ASP A 182 17.66 -11.99 4.75
N LEU A 183 16.62 -11.90 3.92
CA LEU A 183 15.23 -11.82 4.36
C LEU A 183 14.47 -13.12 4.05
N LEU A 184 14.08 -13.85 5.09
CA LEU A 184 13.31 -15.08 4.97
C LEU A 184 11.82 -14.78 5.23
N PRO A 185 10.94 -14.80 4.23
CA PRO A 185 9.60 -14.26 4.39
C PRO A 185 8.66 -15.22 5.13
N VAL A 186 7.88 -14.72 6.07
CA VAL A 186 7.01 -15.49 6.98
C VAL A 186 5.54 -15.37 6.55
N TYR A 187 5.03 -14.14 6.47
CA TYR A 187 3.70 -13.83 5.97
C TYR A 187 3.68 -12.43 5.37
N SER A 188 2.65 -12.12 4.58
CA SER A 188 2.44 -10.79 4.04
C SER A 188 0.95 -10.42 4.04
N PHE A 189 0.63 -9.14 4.05
CA PHE A 189 -0.74 -8.65 4.05
C PHE A 189 -0.85 -7.26 3.39
N ASN A 190 -2.07 -6.87 3.06
CA ASN A 190 -2.43 -5.50 2.69
C ASN A 190 -3.77 -5.12 3.36
N GLY A 191 -4.42 -4.05 2.91
CA GLY A 191 -5.67 -3.57 3.50
C GLY A 191 -6.82 -4.57 3.42
N LYS A 192 -6.75 -5.56 2.50
CA LYS A 192 -7.81 -6.55 2.24
C LYS A 192 -7.43 -7.98 2.62
N GLN A 193 -6.20 -8.41 2.33
CA GLN A 193 -5.84 -9.83 2.26
C GLN A 193 -4.61 -10.14 3.12
N LEU A 194 -4.55 -11.39 3.60
CA LEU A 194 -3.45 -11.98 4.35
C LEU A 194 -2.96 -13.24 3.62
N TRP A 195 -1.64 -13.38 3.46
CA TRP A 195 -0.99 -14.54 2.85
C TRP A 195 0.06 -15.12 3.79
N LEU A 196 0.03 -16.43 3.99
CA LEU A 196 1.05 -17.16 4.76
C LEU A 196 2.05 -17.81 3.80
N ASN A 197 3.35 -17.71 4.07
CA ASN A 197 4.32 -18.47 3.29
C ASN A 197 4.37 -19.91 3.78
N LYS A 198 4.19 -20.84 2.85
CA LYS A 198 4.55 -22.26 3.03
C LYS A 198 5.92 -22.52 2.41
N GLU A 199 6.49 -23.69 2.71
CA GLU A 199 7.87 -24.14 2.41
C GLU A 199 8.35 -24.07 0.93
N LYS A 200 7.60 -23.45 0.00
CA LYS A 200 7.97 -23.29 -1.42
C LYS A 200 7.92 -21.85 -1.93
N GLY A 201 7.97 -20.85 -1.04
CA GLY A 201 8.07 -19.43 -1.43
C GLY A 201 6.84 -18.83 -2.13
N ARG A 202 5.74 -19.59 -2.26
CA ARG A 202 4.45 -19.09 -2.71
C ARG A 202 3.53 -18.88 -1.51
N GLY A 203 3.16 -17.62 -1.27
CA GLY A 203 2.18 -17.27 -0.25
C GLY A 203 0.82 -17.88 -0.56
N VAL A 204 0.22 -18.58 0.41
CA VAL A 204 -1.13 -19.10 0.34
C VAL A 204 -2.06 -18.06 0.94
N LEU A 205 -3.13 -17.70 0.23
CA LEU A 205 -4.16 -16.82 0.77
C LEU A 205 -4.74 -17.45 2.05
N ALA A 206 -4.57 -16.75 3.17
CA ALA A 206 -4.99 -17.18 4.49
C ALA A 206 -6.21 -16.38 5.00
N GLY A 207 -6.85 -15.62 4.12
CA GLY A 207 -8.08 -14.89 4.39
C GLY A 207 -7.88 -13.37 4.43
N SER A 208 -8.68 -12.71 5.27
CA SER A 208 -8.71 -11.26 5.40
C SER A 208 -7.63 -10.74 6.35
N SER A 209 -7.07 -9.56 6.06
CA SER A 209 -6.18 -8.86 6.99
C SER A 209 -6.89 -8.33 8.24
N SER A 210 -8.23 -8.35 8.28
CA SER A 210 -9.02 -8.08 9.49
C SER A 210 -8.76 -9.08 10.62
N ARG A 211 -8.02 -10.17 10.36
CA ARG A 211 -7.53 -11.08 11.40
C ARG A 211 -6.38 -10.50 12.22
N LEU A 212 -5.77 -9.41 11.76
CA LEU A 212 -4.68 -8.71 12.45
C LEU A 212 -5.28 -7.59 13.32
N GLU A 213 -5.35 -7.81 14.63
CA GLU A 213 -5.95 -6.85 15.56
C GLU A 213 -5.28 -5.46 15.49
N LYS A 214 -3.95 -5.43 15.44
CA LYS A 214 -3.15 -4.20 15.33
C LYS A 214 -3.45 -3.43 14.05
N TRP A 215 -3.67 -4.12 12.93
CA TRP A 215 -4.07 -3.49 11.67
C TRP A 215 -5.46 -2.86 11.76
N ASN A 216 -6.40 -3.50 12.47
CA ASN A 216 -7.73 -2.93 12.67
C ASN A 216 -7.70 -1.72 13.59
N ASP A 217 -6.95 -1.80 14.70
CA ASP A 217 -6.73 -0.65 15.58
C ASP A 217 -6.15 0.54 14.80
N LEU A 218 -5.09 0.31 14.02
CA LEU A 218 -4.48 1.34 13.19
C LEU A 218 -5.49 1.98 12.23
N LYS A 219 -6.29 1.17 11.51
CA LYS A 219 -7.32 1.68 10.59
C LYS A 219 -8.35 2.56 11.31
N ASN A 220 -8.71 2.22 12.54
CA ASN A 220 -9.65 3.01 13.36
C ASN A 220 -9.05 4.34 13.85
N ARG A 221 -7.74 4.53 13.73
CA ARG A 221 -7.01 5.73 14.11
C ARG A 221 -6.47 6.51 12.92
N LEU A 222 -6.68 6.03 11.69
CA LEU A 222 -6.27 6.76 10.48
C LEU A 222 -6.85 8.18 10.47
N GLY A 223 -6.03 9.14 10.04
CA GLY A 223 -6.33 10.57 10.12
C GLY A 223 -5.63 11.22 11.32
N VAL A 224 -6.20 12.30 11.83
CA VAL A 224 -5.56 13.16 12.85
C VAL A 224 -6.38 13.32 14.12
N ASP A 225 -7.53 12.68 14.21
CA ASP A 225 -8.47 12.89 15.31
C ASP A 225 -8.11 12.02 16.54
N ARG A 226 -7.29 10.97 16.38
CA ARG A 226 -6.97 9.96 17.41
C ARG A 226 -5.46 9.72 17.59
N LEU A 227 -4.68 10.80 17.48
CA LEU A 227 -3.22 10.78 17.58
C LEU A 227 -2.73 10.50 19.02
N ARG A 228 -2.00 9.40 19.20
CA ARG A 228 -1.37 9.01 20.49
C ARG A 228 -0.19 9.94 20.83
N GLN A 229 0.01 10.24 22.11
CA GLN A 229 1.25 10.92 22.56
C GLN A 229 2.37 9.90 22.75
N PRO A 230 3.59 10.19 22.30
CA PRO A 230 4.73 9.35 22.60
C PRO A 230 5.13 9.51 24.06
N LYS A 231 5.75 8.47 24.62
CA LYS A 231 6.47 8.51 25.89
C LYS A 231 7.81 9.23 25.74
N LEU A 232 8.51 8.99 24.63
CA LEU A 232 9.74 9.69 24.29
C LEU A 232 9.43 10.90 23.41
N ASN A 233 9.74 12.11 23.88
CA ASN A 233 9.67 13.30 23.04
C ASN A 233 10.99 13.48 22.27
N MET A 234 10.90 13.54 20.94
CA MET A 234 12.05 13.74 20.03
C MET A 234 12.03 15.10 19.31
N GLU A 235 11.12 15.99 19.72
CA GLU A 235 11.00 17.37 19.23
C GLU A 235 11.99 18.33 19.87
#